data_AF-A0A2D7L344-F1
#
_entry.id   AF-A0A2D7L344-F1
#
_cell.length_a   1.000
_cell.length_b   1.000
_cell.length_c   1.000
_cell.angle_alpha   90.00
_cell.angle_beta   90.00
_cell.angle_gamma   90.00
#
_symmetry.space_group_name_H-M   'P 1'
#
loop_
_entity.id
_entity.type
_entity.pdbx_description
1 polymer ?
#
loop_
_entity_poly.entity_id
_entity_poly.type
_entity_poly.pdbx_seq_one_letter_code
_entity_poly.pdbx_strand_id
1 'polypeptide(L)'
;MSFSNTSADLFIPDGSKESEAFSRTTHMGIGAHQDDLEVMALHGILSCYQSKEQWFGGITVTNGAGSSRANQYTNYTDEQMRAVRADEQRKASVVGEYSFMTQLDYPSSVVKEVANRDYANDLKTIFSKAKPRVVYTHNLADKHDTHVAVVIPVIKALREIPKEEQPEEVYGVEVWRDLNWLIDDEKVLLDLNDRPNLVRALISIFDSQITGGKRYDLALEGRLRGNATFFDSHSVDQTQMASYAMNLKPLIDDPTMDIAEFVDAFVKRFQTDVRSRIENFIV
;
A
#
# COMPACT_ATOMS: atom_id res chain seq x y z
N MET A 1 -17.50 2.36 15.17
CA MET A 1 -17.43 1.00 14.60
C MET A 1 -16.89 0.07 15.67
N SER A 2 -17.21 -1.22 15.63
CA SER A 2 -16.51 -2.23 16.44
C SER A 2 -15.66 -3.07 15.49
N PHE A 3 -14.39 -3.27 15.83
CA PHE A 3 -13.49 -4.16 15.12
C PHE A 3 -13.47 -5.53 15.81
N SER A 4 -13.03 -6.54 15.08
CA SER A 4 -12.88 -7.90 15.60
C SER A 4 -11.78 -7.96 16.66
N ASN A 5 -10.68 -7.22 16.43
CA ASN A 5 -9.65 -7.00 17.45
C ASN A 5 -10.00 -5.79 18.33
N THR A 6 -10.11 -6.00 19.65
CA THR A 6 -10.53 -4.96 20.60
C THR A 6 -9.48 -3.88 20.84
N SER A 7 -8.22 -4.14 20.49
CA SER A 7 -7.14 -3.16 20.55
C SER A 7 -6.94 -2.37 19.25
N ALA A 8 -7.77 -2.63 18.23
CA ALA A 8 -7.76 -1.84 17.01
C ALA A 8 -8.10 -0.37 17.29
N ASP A 9 -7.45 0.51 16.55
CA ASP A 9 -7.53 1.96 16.69
C ASP A 9 -8.18 2.58 15.44
N LEU A 10 -9.10 3.53 15.64
CA LEU A 10 -9.61 4.39 14.59
C LEU A 10 -9.31 5.84 14.96
N PHE A 11 -8.46 6.47 14.17
CA PHE A 11 -8.07 7.86 14.33
C PHE A 11 -8.62 8.71 13.17
N ILE A 12 -9.25 9.84 13.48
CA ILE A 12 -9.80 10.78 12.50
C ILE A 12 -9.04 12.10 12.68
N PRO A 13 -8.08 12.45 11.80
CA PRO A 13 -7.14 13.55 12.01
C PRO A 13 -7.78 14.92 12.23
N ASP A 14 -8.89 15.19 11.55
CA ASP A 14 -9.59 16.48 11.63
C ASP A 14 -10.70 16.53 12.70
N GLY A 15 -10.89 15.44 13.46
CA GLY A 15 -11.90 15.34 14.51
C GLY A 15 -13.35 15.28 14.01
N SER A 16 -13.58 15.10 12.70
CA SER A 16 -14.91 14.87 12.15
C SER A 16 -15.55 13.57 12.66
N LYS A 17 -16.84 13.37 12.39
CA LYS A 17 -17.55 12.15 12.83
C LYS A 17 -17.11 10.95 12.00
N GLU A 18 -17.07 9.78 12.62
CA GLU A 18 -16.77 8.49 11.95
C GLU A 18 -17.53 8.30 10.63
N SER A 19 -18.84 8.56 10.62
CA SER A 19 -19.67 8.39 9.42
C SER A 19 -19.26 9.31 8.29
N GLU A 20 -18.83 10.54 8.61
CA GLU A 20 -18.37 11.52 7.64
C GLU A 20 -17.00 11.12 7.09
N ALA A 21 -16.06 10.78 7.97
CA ALA A 21 -14.73 10.32 7.60
C ALA A 21 -14.76 9.10 6.66
N PHE A 22 -15.59 8.09 6.95
CA PHE A 22 -15.73 6.96 6.02
C PHE A 22 -16.42 7.40 4.72
N SER A 23 -17.59 8.03 4.77
CA SER A 23 -18.39 8.31 3.56
C SER A 23 -17.74 9.28 2.56
N ARG A 24 -16.85 10.18 3.00
CA ARG A 24 -16.10 11.08 2.10
C ARG A 24 -14.87 10.43 1.46
N THR A 25 -14.47 9.24 1.93
CA THR A 25 -13.24 8.58 1.48
C THR A 25 -13.37 8.14 0.02
N THR A 26 -12.47 8.64 -0.82
CA THR A 26 -12.43 8.33 -2.26
C THR A 26 -11.30 7.39 -2.64
N HIS A 27 -10.18 7.48 -1.92
CA HIS A 27 -8.98 6.68 -2.12
C HIS A 27 -8.68 5.96 -0.82
N MET A 28 -8.27 4.69 -0.87
CA MET A 28 -7.97 3.93 0.33
C MET A 28 -6.69 3.12 0.17
N GLY A 29 -5.79 3.22 1.14
CA GLY A 29 -4.60 2.37 1.22
C GLY A 29 -4.72 1.32 2.31
N ILE A 30 -4.27 0.10 2.04
CA ILE A 30 -4.26 -1.01 3.00
C ILE A 30 -2.86 -1.63 3.07
N GLY A 31 -2.11 -1.22 4.10
CA GLY A 31 -0.75 -1.64 4.45
C GLY A 31 -0.69 -2.77 5.46
N ALA A 32 0.40 -3.53 5.42
CA ALA A 32 0.63 -4.60 6.38
C ALA A 32 1.15 -4.02 7.69
N HIS A 33 2.09 -3.08 7.61
CA HIS A 33 2.75 -2.44 8.74
C HIS A 33 2.52 -0.93 8.68
N GLN A 34 2.77 -0.28 9.82
CA GLN A 34 2.92 1.16 9.86
C GLN A 34 4.14 1.58 9.04
N ASP A 35 4.00 2.58 8.17
CA ASP A 35 4.89 3.06 7.10
C ASP A 35 4.56 2.60 5.67
N ASP A 36 3.88 1.46 5.50
CA ASP A 36 3.63 0.93 4.15
C ASP A 36 2.82 1.91 3.30
N LEU A 37 1.81 2.58 3.86
CA LEU A 37 0.95 3.50 3.11
C LEU A 37 1.75 4.66 2.51
N GLU A 38 2.71 5.18 3.25
CA GLU A 38 3.60 6.26 2.85
C GLU A 38 4.73 5.80 1.91
N VAL A 39 4.75 4.52 1.56
CA VAL A 39 5.57 3.95 0.48
C VAL A 39 4.70 3.65 -0.74
N MET A 40 3.68 2.82 -0.58
CA MET A 40 2.91 2.26 -1.71
C MET A 40 1.68 3.06 -2.12
N ALA A 41 1.13 3.89 -1.24
CA ALA A 41 -0.10 4.64 -1.51
C ALA A 41 0.15 6.14 -1.70
N LEU A 42 1.41 6.56 -1.90
CA LEU A 42 1.79 7.95 -2.10
C LEU A 42 0.96 8.65 -3.19
N HIS A 43 0.66 7.96 -4.30
CA HIS A 43 -0.20 8.51 -5.34
C HIS A 43 -1.58 8.93 -4.81
N GLY A 44 -2.23 8.05 -4.06
CA GLY A 44 -3.54 8.33 -3.46
C GLY A 44 -3.47 9.43 -2.40
N ILE A 45 -2.42 9.43 -1.57
CA ILE A 45 -2.19 10.45 -0.56
C ILE A 45 -2.02 11.83 -1.20
N LEU A 46 -1.14 11.94 -2.20
CA LEU A 46 -0.85 13.19 -2.90
C LEU A 46 -2.05 13.72 -3.69
N SER A 47 -2.83 12.83 -4.31
CA SER A 47 -4.06 13.19 -5.03
C SER A 47 -5.12 13.77 -4.10
N CYS A 48 -5.19 13.30 -2.85
CA CYS A 48 -6.17 13.76 -1.88
C CYS A 48 -5.70 14.97 -1.04
N TYR A 49 -4.39 15.20 -0.94
CA TYR A 49 -3.83 16.24 -0.08
C TYR A 49 -4.33 17.64 -0.47
N GLN A 50 -4.90 18.38 0.49
CA GLN A 50 -5.53 19.70 0.29
C GLN A 50 -6.69 19.70 -0.73
N SER A 51 -7.25 18.54 -1.07
CA SER A 51 -8.44 18.45 -1.92
C SER A 51 -9.71 18.70 -1.10
N LYS A 52 -10.72 19.27 -1.76
CA LYS A 52 -12.07 19.42 -1.17
C LYS A 52 -12.99 18.25 -1.50
N GLU A 53 -12.63 17.46 -2.52
CA GLU A 53 -13.49 16.43 -3.10
C GLU A 53 -12.90 15.03 -2.93
N GLN A 54 -11.57 14.92 -2.83
CA GLN A 54 -10.87 13.66 -2.72
C GLN A 54 -10.27 13.51 -1.33
N TRP A 55 -10.53 12.38 -0.71
CA TRP A 55 -10.03 12.05 0.62
C TRP A 55 -9.40 10.66 0.63
N PHE A 56 -8.26 10.57 1.33
CA PHE A 56 -7.50 9.33 1.49
C PHE A 56 -7.81 8.69 2.85
N GLY A 57 -8.21 7.42 2.87
CA GLY A 57 -8.36 6.61 4.09
C GLY A 57 -7.23 5.59 4.20
N GLY A 58 -6.66 5.44 5.39
CA GLY A 58 -5.57 4.49 5.64
C GLY A 58 -6.00 3.32 6.51
N ILE A 59 -5.50 2.12 6.20
CA ILE A 59 -5.60 0.93 7.06
C ILE A 59 -4.21 0.30 7.19
N THR A 60 -3.78 0.02 8.41
CA THR A 60 -2.62 -0.87 8.69
C THR A 60 -3.10 -2.10 9.45
N VAL A 61 -2.65 -3.29 9.03
CA VAL A 61 -3.17 -4.55 9.59
C VAL A 61 -2.42 -4.96 10.86
N THR A 62 -1.10 -4.83 10.88
CA THR A 62 -0.27 -5.33 11.97
C THR A 62 0.07 -4.28 13.03
N ASN A 63 0.60 -4.74 14.17
CA ASN A 63 0.89 -3.92 15.34
C ASN A 63 2.32 -3.39 15.44
N GLY A 64 3.22 -3.73 14.50
CA GLY A 64 4.60 -3.23 14.49
C GLY A 64 5.49 -3.67 15.68
N ALA A 65 5.03 -4.59 16.54
CA ALA A 65 5.78 -5.01 17.74
C ALA A 65 7.15 -5.64 17.39
N GLY A 66 7.21 -6.38 16.29
CA GLY A 66 8.43 -7.04 15.80
C GLY A 66 9.39 -6.14 15.01
N SER A 67 9.17 -4.81 14.98
CA SER A 67 10.04 -3.89 14.26
C SER A 67 11.50 -3.99 14.70
N SER A 68 12.40 -3.72 13.75
CA SER A 68 13.83 -3.62 14.03
C SER A 68 14.08 -2.50 15.05
N ARG A 69 15.00 -2.73 15.98
CA ARG A 69 15.35 -1.78 17.04
C ARG A 69 16.82 -1.40 16.90
N ALA A 70 17.10 -0.10 16.84
CA ALA A 70 18.45 0.41 16.93
C ALA A 70 18.44 1.77 17.64
N ASN A 71 19.63 2.27 17.95
CA ASN A 71 19.84 3.59 18.55
C ASN A 71 18.93 3.80 19.77
N GLN A 72 18.15 4.87 19.80
CA GLN A 72 17.26 5.21 20.92
C GLN A 72 16.17 4.16 21.21
N TYR A 73 15.89 3.26 20.26
CA TYR A 73 14.90 2.19 20.39
C TYR A 73 15.48 0.84 20.84
N THR A 74 16.81 0.74 21.04
CA THR A 74 17.50 -0.53 21.33
C THR A 74 16.91 -1.29 22.53
N ASN A 75 16.49 -0.57 23.57
CA ASN A 75 15.97 -1.17 24.80
C ASN A 75 14.43 -1.19 24.88
N TYR A 76 13.73 -0.91 23.78
CA TYR A 76 12.27 -0.87 23.77
C TYR A 76 11.69 -2.29 23.79
N THR A 77 10.65 -2.52 24.60
CA THR A 77 9.87 -3.76 24.54
C THR A 77 9.00 -3.81 23.28
N ASP A 78 8.34 -4.94 23.02
CA ASP A 78 7.35 -5.10 21.95
C ASP A 78 6.18 -4.12 22.10
N GLU A 79 5.68 -3.93 23.33
CA GLU A 79 4.59 -3.00 23.64
C GLU A 79 5.01 -1.55 23.41
N GLN A 80 6.24 -1.19 23.80
CA GLN A 80 6.77 0.15 23.57
C GLN A 80 6.95 0.43 22.07
N MET A 81 7.46 -0.54 21.30
CA MET A 81 7.58 -0.39 19.85
C MET A 81 6.23 -0.29 19.15
N ARG A 82 5.25 -1.11 19.55
CA ARG A 82 3.87 -1.03 19.07
C ARG A 82 3.28 0.36 19.31
N ALA A 83 3.46 0.94 20.50
CA ALA A 83 2.98 2.29 20.80
C ALA A 83 3.67 3.37 19.95
N VAL A 84 4.99 3.28 19.76
CA VAL A 84 5.74 4.19 18.89
C VAL A 84 5.22 4.14 17.45
N ARG A 85 5.12 2.93 16.89
CA ARG A 85 4.63 2.71 15.53
C ARG A 85 3.23 3.25 15.33
N ALA A 86 2.34 3.00 16.29
CA ALA A 86 0.97 3.49 16.22
C ALA A 86 0.89 5.03 16.22
N ASP A 87 1.75 5.69 17.02
CA ASP A 87 1.82 7.15 17.07
C ASP A 87 2.43 7.75 15.79
N GLU A 88 3.46 7.13 15.22
CA GLU A 88 4.04 7.55 13.94
C GLU A 88 3.02 7.45 12.79
N GLN A 89 2.23 6.37 12.72
CA GLN A 89 1.19 6.27 11.69
C GLN A 89 0.09 7.33 11.85
N ARG A 90 -0.29 7.67 13.09
CA ARG A 90 -1.23 8.79 13.34
C ARG A 90 -0.62 10.12 12.87
N LYS A 91 0.65 10.39 13.18
CA LYS A 91 1.36 11.59 12.69
C LYS A 91 1.37 11.66 11.16
N ALA A 92 1.64 10.55 10.48
CA ALA A 92 1.58 10.47 9.02
C ALA A 92 0.18 10.83 8.50
N SER A 93 -0.87 10.31 9.13
CA SER A 93 -2.25 10.65 8.75
C SER A 93 -2.63 12.12 9.00
N VAL A 94 -2.02 12.79 9.98
CA VAL A 94 -2.18 14.24 10.20
C VAL A 94 -1.44 15.02 9.11
N VAL A 95 -0.18 14.68 8.84
CA VAL A 95 0.65 15.37 7.83
C VAL A 95 0.09 15.17 6.42
N GLY A 96 -0.47 13.99 6.12
CA GLY A 96 -1.09 13.66 4.85
C GLY A 96 -2.56 14.06 4.73
N GLU A 97 -3.15 14.69 5.76
CA GLU A 97 -4.57 15.12 5.78
C GLU A 97 -5.57 13.99 5.48
N TYR A 98 -5.38 12.82 6.10
CA TYR A 98 -6.23 11.66 5.82
C TYR A 98 -7.65 11.88 6.34
N SER A 99 -8.59 11.22 5.66
CA SER A 99 -9.98 11.10 6.11
C SER A 99 -10.07 10.36 7.44
N PHE A 100 -9.38 9.22 7.52
CA PHE A 100 -9.26 8.37 8.70
C PHE A 100 -7.99 7.52 8.60
N MET A 101 -7.55 7.00 9.74
CA MET A 101 -6.49 6.01 9.86
C MET A 101 -6.96 4.90 10.81
N THR A 102 -7.13 3.69 10.28
CA THR A 102 -7.47 2.49 11.07
C THR A 102 -6.24 1.62 11.27
N GLN A 103 -5.90 1.27 12.50
CA GLN A 103 -4.82 0.34 12.82
C GLN A 103 -5.43 -0.90 13.47
N LEU A 104 -5.46 -2.03 12.76
CA LEU A 104 -6.15 -3.25 13.21
C LEU A 104 -5.38 -4.04 14.27
N ASP A 105 -4.10 -3.71 14.44
CA ASP A 105 -3.28 -4.09 15.61
C ASP A 105 -3.10 -5.61 15.79
N TYR A 106 -3.06 -6.37 14.69
CA TYR A 106 -2.78 -7.81 14.73
C TYR A 106 -1.26 -8.09 14.82
N PRO A 107 -0.81 -9.14 15.53
CA PRO A 107 0.56 -9.62 15.39
C PRO A 107 0.82 -10.12 13.96
N SER A 108 2.00 -9.85 13.39
CA SER A 108 2.35 -10.32 12.04
C SER A 108 2.32 -11.85 11.90
N SER A 109 2.58 -12.60 12.98
CA SER A 109 2.44 -14.06 13.00
C SER A 109 1.01 -14.51 12.73
N VAL A 110 0.04 -13.86 13.37
CA VAL A 110 -1.39 -14.14 13.24
C VAL A 110 -1.90 -13.79 11.84
N VAL A 111 -1.43 -12.67 11.26
CA VAL A 111 -1.81 -12.26 9.89
C VAL A 111 -1.40 -13.28 8.83
N LYS A 112 -0.31 -14.03 9.06
CA LYS A 112 0.18 -15.06 8.15
C LYS A 112 -0.57 -16.40 8.28
N GLU A 113 -1.44 -16.55 9.26
CA GLU A 113 -2.25 -17.76 9.44
C GLU A 113 -3.45 -17.74 8.49
N VAL A 114 -3.49 -18.66 7.51
CA VAL A 114 -4.53 -18.75 6.47
C VAL A 114 -5.95 -18.87 7.05
N ALA A 115 -6.09 -19.45 8.25
CA ALA A 115 -7.37 -19.66 8.91
C ALA A 115 -7.93 -18.38 9.55
N ASN A 116 -7.12 -17.36 9.82
CA ASN A 116 -7.60 -16.14 10.44
C ASN A 116 -8.35 -15.29 9.40
N ARG A 117 -9.64 -15.06 9.67
CA ARG A 117 -10.53 -14.26 8.81
C ARG A 117 -11.00 -12.97 9.46
N ASP A 118 -10.55 -12.67 10.68
CA ASP A 118 -11.16 -11.63 11.50
C ASP A 118 -10.92 -10.25 10.90
N TYR A 119 -9.66 -9.93 10.55
CA TYR A 119 -9.37 -8.66 9.89
C TYR A 119 -9.97 -8.56 8.49
N ALA A 120 -10.21 -9.68 7.80
CA ALA A 120 -10.89 -9.67 6.50
C ALA A 120 -12.36 -9.22 6.64
N ASN A 121 -13.03 -9.57 7.74
CA ASN A 121 -14.38 -9.08 8.03
C ASN A 121 -14.40 -7.60 8.39
N ASP A 122 -13.38 -7.13 9.12
CA ASP A 122 -13.19 -5.71 9.41
C ASP A 122 -12.98 -4.92 8.10
N LEU A 123 -12.15 -5.42 7.18
CA LEU A 123 -11.94 -4.83 5.85
C LEU A 123 -13.25 -4.70 5.06
N LYS A 124 -14.07 -5.76 5.00
CA LYS A 124 -15.39 -5.70 4.34
C LYS A 124 -16.27 -4.61 4.93
N THR A 125 -16.31 -4.53 6.26
CA THR A 125 -17.12 -3.53 6.94
C THR A 125 -16.63 -2.11 6.65
N ILE A 126 -15.31 -1.89 6.58
CA ILE A 126 -14.73 -0.61 6.18
C ILE A 126 -15.08 -0.29 4.73
N PHE A 127 -14.92 -1.24 3.80
CA PHE A 127 -15.26 -1.05 2.39
C PHE A 127 -16.72 -0.67 2.18
N SER A 128 -17.67 -1.35 2.83
CA SER A 128 -19.09 -1.00 2.70
C SER A 128 -19.45 0.37 3.28
N LYS A 129 -18.68 0.87 4.26
CA LYS A 129 -18.87 2.21 4.83
C LYS A 129 -18.25 3.32 3.99
N ALA A 130 -17.06 3.07 3.44
CA ALA A 130 -16.28 4.08 2.73
C ALA A 130 -16.50 4.09 1.23
N LYS A 131 -16.74 2.92 0.62
CA LYS A 131 -16.95 2.73 -0.82
C LYS A 131 -15.91 3.49 -1.66
N PRO A 132 -14.60 3.27 -1.41
CA PRO A 132 -13.55 4.00 -2.11
C PRO A 132 -13.63 3.68 -3.61
N ARG A 133 -13.30 4.68 -4.44
CA ARG A 133 -13.16 4.52 -5.89
C ARG A 133 -11.83 3.87 -6.27
N VAL A 134 -10.78 4.17 -5.51
CA VAL A 134 -9.42 3.67 -5.75
C VAL A 134 -8.88 2.99 -4.51
N VAL A 135 -8.34 1.79 -4.67
CA VAL A 135 -7.69 1.03 -3.60
C VAL A 135 -6.22 0.78 -3.92
N TYR A 136 -5.35 1.05 -2.95
CA TYR A 136 -3.92 0.75 -2.99
C TYR A 136 -3.59 -0.33 -1.96
N THR A 137 -2.85 -1.34 -2.36
CA THR A 137 -2.28 -2.36 -1.45
C THR A 137 -0.98 -2.89 -2.04
N HIS A 138 -0.36 -3.88 -1.39
CA HIS A 138 0.90 -4.43 -1.87
C HIS A 138 0.74 -5.17 -3.20
N ASN A 139 1.81 -5.25 -3.97
CA ASN A 139 1.87 -6.14 -5.13
C ASN A 139 1.95 -7.62 -4.69
N LEU A 140 1.38 -8.52 -5.51
CA LEU A 140 1.34 -9.95 -5.21
C LEU A 140 2.70 -10.66 -5.31
N ALA A 141 3.69 -10.01 -5.92
CA ALA A 141 5.05 -10.54 -6.10
C ALA A 141 6.05 -10.00 -5.06
N ASP A 142 5.57 -9.32 -4.01
CA ASP A 142 6.45 -8.68 -3.03
C ASP A 142 7.37 -9.69 -2.32
N LYS A 143 8.53 -9.22 -1.83
CA LYS A 143 9.51 -10.08 -1.13
C LYS A 143 9.16 -10.32 0.32
N HIS A 144 8.22 -9.56 0.89
CA HIS A 144 7.87 -9.66 2.30
C HIS A 144 6.59 -10.46 2.49
N ASP A 145 6.68 -11.64 3.10
CA ASP A 145 5.55 -12.57 3.24
C ASP A 145 4.30 -11.95 3.87
N THR A 146 4.45 -11.06 4.87
CA THR A 146 3.30 -10.37 5.48
C THR A 146 2.56 -9.48 4.48
N HIS A 147 3.26 -8.90 3.49
CA HIS A 147 2.64 -8.04 2.48
C HIS A 147 1.72 -8.90 1.60
N VAL A 148 2.25 -10.02 1.10
CA VAL A 148 1.46 -11.00 0.33
C VAL A 148 0.30 -11.54 1.18
N ALA A 149 0.55 -11.88 2.44
CA ALA A 149 -0.49 -12.38 3.35
C ALA A 149 -1.65 -11.40 3.56
N VAL A 150 -1.42 -10.08 3.47
CA VAL A 150 -2.46 -9.04 3.58
C VAL A 150 -3.21 -8.81 2.27
N VAL A 151 -2.52 -8.84 1.13
CA VAL A 151 -3.16 -8.59 -0.18
C VAL A 151 -4.22 -9.64 -0.50
N ILE A 152 -3.98 -10.90 -0.12
CA ILE A 152 -4.91 -11.99 -0.40
C ILE A 152 -6.29 -11.74 0.26
N PRO A 153 -6.41 -11.42 1.56
CA PRO A 153 -7.68 -11.05 2.15
C PRO A 153 -8.26 -9.72 1.65
N VAL A 154 -7.44 -8.74 1.24
CA VAL A 154 -7.95 -7.53 0.58
C VAL A 154 -8.71 -7.89 -0.71
N ILE A 155 -8.10 -8.69 -1.59
CA ILE A 155 -8.74 -9.15 -2.83
C ILE A 155 -10.02 -9.93 -2.53
N LYS A 156 -9.99 -10.86 -1.56
CA LYS A 156 -11.17 -11.64 -1.17
C LYS A 156 -12.29 -10.78 -0.60
N ALA A 157 -11.97 -9.81 0.26
CA ALA A 157 -12.95 -8.87 0.80
C ALA A 157 -13.60 -8.04 -0.30
N LEU A 158 -12.83 -7.56 -1.27
CA LEU A 158 -13.34 -6.82 -2.43
C LEU A 158 -14.19 -7.69 -3.37
N ARG A 159 -13.89 -8.99 -3.51
CA ARG A 159 -14.75 -9.94 -4.25
C ARG A 159 -16.10 -10.17 -3.57
N GLU A 160 -16.17 -10.03 -2.25
CA GLU A 160 -17.36 -10.34 -1.44
C GLU A 160 -18.33 -9.15 -1.27
N ILE A 161 -17.91 -7.91 -1.53
CA ILE A 161 -18.80 -6.75 -1.50
C ILE A 161 -19.64 -6.64 -2.79
N PRO A 162 -20.82 -5.98 -2.75
CA PRO A 162 -21.66 -5.79 -3.93
C PRO A 162 -20.90 -5.13 -5.08
N LYS A 163 -21.20 -5.54 -6.33
CA LYS A 163 -20.45 -5.10 -7.51
C LYS A 163 -20.48 -3.57 -7.69
N GLU A 164 -21.58 -2.95 -7.35
CA GLU A 164 -21.79 -1.50 -7.36
C GLU A 164 -21.02 -0.74 -6.25
N GLU A 165 -20.51 -1.45 -5.24
CA GLU A 165 -19.67 -0.89 -4.17
C GLU A 165 -18.17 -1.19 -4.38
N GLN A 166 -17.82 -2.00 -5.39
CA GLN A 166 -16.43 -2.29 -5.71
C GLN A 166 -15.72 -1.03 -6.25
N PRO A 167 -14.44 -0.84 -5.89
CA PRO A 167 -13.64 0.26 -6.42
C PRO A 167 -13.50 0.15 -7.94
N GLU A 168 -13.39 1.30 -8.59
CA GLU A 168 -13.10 1.44 -10.02
C GLU A 168 -11.68 0.95 -10.33
N GLU A 169 -10.74 1.18 -9.41
CA GLU A 169 -9.31 0.89 -9.56
C GLU A 169 -8.77 0.16 -8.33
N VAL A 170 -7.93 -0.86 -8.56
CA VAL A 170 -7.22 -1.57 -7.49
C VAL A 170 -5.77 -1.78 -7.90
N TYR A 171 -4.85 -1.22 -7.12
CA TYR A 171 -3.42 -1.21 -7.42
C TYR A 171 -2.63 -2.02 -6.41
N GLY A 172 -1.85 -2.97 -6.91
CA GLY A 172 -0.82 -3.68 -6.18
C GLY A 172 0.52 -3.01 -6.41
N VAL A 173 0.97 -2.17 -5.49
CA VAL A 173 2.10 -1.27 -5.71
C VAL A 173 3.39 -1.86 -5.14
N GLU A 174 4.52 -1.46 -5.70
CA GLU A 174 5.84 -1.92 -5.29
C GLU A 174 6.27 -1.43 -3.90
N VAL A 175 6.89 -2.32 -3.11
CA VAL A 175 7.50 -2.01 -1.80
C VAL A 175 8.88 -2.65 -1.67
N TRP A 176 8.97 -3.94 -1.31
CA TRP A 176 10.27 -4.62 -1.22
C TRP A 176 10.72 -5.23 -2.55
N ARG A 177 9.77 -5.63 -3.39
CA ARG A 177 10.04 -5.94 -4.79
C ARG A 177 9.55 -4.79 -5.66
N ASP A 178 10.45 -4.24 -6.46
CA ASP A 178 10.09 -3.35 -7.56
C ASP A 178 9.33 -4.11 -8.66
N LEU A 179 8.61 -3.37 -9.49
CA LEU A 179 7.84 -3.94 -10.60
C LEU A 179 8.47 -3.70 -11.96
N ASN A 180 9.78 -3.41 -12.02
CA ASN A 180 10.45 -3.14 -13.30
C ASN A 180 10.57 -4.39 -14.20
N TRP A 181 10.34 -5.58 -13.63
CA TRP A 181 10.27 -6.85 -14.37
C TRP A 181 8.93 -7.04 -15.12
N LEU A 182 7.91 -6.22 -14.84
CA LEU A 182 6.71 -6.19 -15.66
C LEU A 182 7.04 -5.55 -17.01
N ILE A 183 6.51 -6.13 -18.09
CA ILE A 183 6.57 -5.51 -19.40
C ILE A 183 5.79 -4.18 -19.36
N ASP A 184 6.24 -3.19 -20.12
CA ASP A 184 5.78 -1.80 -19.96
C ASP A 184 4.27 -1.63 -20.19
N ASP A 185 3.70 -2.33 -21.17
CA ASP A 185 2.25 -2.30 -21.46
C ASP A 185 1.37 -2.88 -20.34
N GLU A 186 1.96 -3.63 -19.40
CA GLU A 186 1.26 -4.23 -18.26
C GLU A 186 1.51 -3.48 -16.94
N LYS A 187 2.35 -2.45 -16.98
CA LYS A 187 2.78 -1.66 -15.83
C LYS A 187 1.90 -0.43 -15.73
N VAL A 188 1.31 -0.21 -14.56
CA VAL A 188 0.63 1.06 -14.27
C VAL A 188 1.66 2.04 -13.71
N LEU A 189 1.85 3.16 -14.39
CA LEU A 189 2.67 4.27 -13.91
C LEU A 189 1.81 5.19 -13.03
N LEU A 190 2.10 5.21 -11.74
CA LEU A 190 1.46 6.11 -10.77
C LEU A 190 2.31 7.36 -10.62
N ASP A 191 1.86 8.46 -11.21
CA ASP A 191 2.54 9.75 -11.19
C ASP A 191 2.43 10.44 -9.82
N LEU A 192 3.57 10.82 -9.22
CA LEU A 192 3.65 11.47 -7.90
C LEU A 192 4.01 12.97 -8.00
N ASN A 193 3.61 13.60 -9.10
CA ASN A 193 4.03 14.96 -9.43
C ASN A 193 3.72 16.02 -8.34
N ASP A 194 4.54 17.09 -8.37
CA ASP A 194 4.36 18.37 -7.70
C ASP A 194 4.46 18.47 -6.16
N ARG A 195 4.79 17.40 -5.42
CA ARG A 195 4.96 17.50 -3.95
C ARG A 195 6.12 16.69 -3.33
N PRO A 196 7.37 16.83 -3.80
CA PRO A 196 8.53 16.10 -3.25
C PRO A 196 8.78 16.36 -1.76
N ASN A 197 8.44 17.55 -1.27
CA ASN A 197 8.57 17.87 0.15
C ASN A 197 7.58 17.08 1.02
N LEU A 198 6.36 16.85 0.51
CA LEU A 198 5.36 16.07 1.24
C LEU A 198 5.75 14.58 1.25
N VAL A 199 6.21 14.03 0.12
CA VAL A 199 6.73 12.65 0.06
C VAL A 199 7.83 12.43 1.10
N ARG A 200 8.83 13.32 1.15
CA ARG A 200 9.92 13.25 2.13
C ARG A 200 9.42 13.41 3.56
N ALA A 201 8.49 14.32 3.80
CA ALA A 201 7.92 14.53 5.13
C ALA A 201 7.20 13.27 5.63
N LEU A 202 6.34 12.68 4.79
CA LEU A 202 5.56 11.49 5.13
C LEU A 202 6.46 10.30 5.48
N ILE A 203 7.44 9.98 4.63
CA ILE A 203 8.32 8.84 4.89
C ILE A 203 9.21 9.08 6.13
N SER A 204 9.66 10.32 6.36
CA SER A 204 10.56 10.66 7.47
C SER A 204 9.89 10.65 8.84
N ILE A 205 8.56 10.58 8.92
CA ILE A 205 7.83 10.46 10.20
C ILE A 205 8.17 9.15 10.92
N PHE A 206 8.51 8.11 10.16
CA PHE A 206 8.80 6.77 10.66
C PHE A 206 10.24 6.64 11.14
N ASP A 207 10.64 7.56 12.03
CA ASP A 207 11.96 7.66 12.64
C ASP A 207 12.41 6.31 13.23
N SER A 208 11.49 5.58 13.87
CA SER A 208 11.80 4.31 14.51
C SER A 208 12.30 3.23 13.55
N GLN A 209 12.00 3.33 12.24
CA GLN A 209 12.55 2.40 11.25
C GLN A 209 13.76 2.98 10.53
N ILE A 210 13.74 4.28 10.22
CA ILE A 210 14.81 4.95 9.46
C ILE A 210 16.09 5.02 10.30
N THR A 211 15.97 5.48 11.55
CA THR A 211 17.10 5.47 12.50
C THR A 211 17.49 4.06 12.90
N GLY A 212 16.60 3.07 12.69
CA GLY A 212 16.84 1.63 12.84
C GLY A 212 17.96 1.05 11.97
N GLY A 213 18.55 1.85 11.07
CA GLY A 213 19.70 1.47 10.23
C GLY A 213 19.32 1.08 8.81
N LYS A 214 18.02 1.05 8.46
CA LYS A 214 17.54 0.83 7.10
C LYS A 214 17.01 2.15 6.54
N ARG A 215 17.87 2.88 5.84
CA ARG A 215 17.54 4.15 5.15
C ARG A 215 16.68 3.91 3.89
N TYR A 216 15.54 3.24 4.07
CA TYR A 216 14.60 3.00 2.98
C TYR A 216 13.97 4.30 2.48
N ASP A 217 13.98 5.37 3.27
CA ASP A 217 13.57 6.72 2.87
C ASP A 217 14.38 7.21 1.66
N LEU A 218 15.70 7.05 1.71
CA LEU A 218 16.60 7.40 0.61
C LEU A 218 16.41 6.45 -0.58
N ALA A 219 16.26 5.15 -0.30
CA ALA A 219 16.08 4.14 -1.34
C ALA A 219 14.74 4.32 -2.08
N LEU A 220 13.67 4.68 -1.36
CA LEU A 220 12.36 4.97 -1.92
C LEU A 220 12.45 6.19 -2.83
N GLU A 221 12.98 7.33 -2.35
CA GLU A 221 13.11 8.51 -3.21
C GLU A 221 13.96 8.22 -4.45
N GLY A 222 15.04 7.46 -4.30
CA GLY A 222 15.85 6.99 -5.42
C GLY A 222 15.05 6.14 -6.42
N ARG A 223 14.23 5.21 -5.94
CA ARG A 223 13.35 4.39 -6.79
C ARG A 223 12.32 5.24 -7.50
N LEU A 224 11.65 6.15 -6.81
CA LEU A 224 10.61 6.99 -7.41
C LEU A 224 11.14 7.80 -8.60
N ARG A 225 12.33 8.39 -8.43
CA ARG A 225 13.03 9.10 -9.50
C ARG A 225 13.50 8.17 -10.61
N GLY A 226 14.06 7.02 -10.24
CA GLY A 226 14.50 5.99 -11.19
C GLY A 226 13.35 5.54 -12.09
N ASN A 227 12.19 5.25 -11.51
CA ASN A 227 11.00 4.88 -12.27
C ASN A 227 10.54 5.98 -13.22
N ALA A 228 10.49 7.22 -12.75
CA ALA A 228 10.08 8.36 -13.58
C ALA A 228 10.95 8.50 -14.85
N THR A 229 12.25 8.28 -14.73
CA THR A 229 13.22 8.43 -15.84
C THR A 229 13.38 7.15 -16.68
N PHE A 230 13.31 5.95 -16.08
CA PHE A 230 13.57 4.68 -16.78
C PHE A 230 12.30 4.01 -17.32
N PHE A 231 11.11 4.58 -17.12
CA PHE A 231 9.86 3.99 -17.61
C PHE A 231 9.80 3.95 -19.14
N ASP A 232 10.21 5.00 -19.84
CA ASP A 232 10.20 5.06 -21.30
C ASP A 232 11.55 5.55 -21.83
N SER A 233 12.24 4.67 -22.55
CA SER A 233 13.57 4.95 -23.11
C SER A 233 13.59 5.95 -24.29
N HIS A 234 12.42 6.38 -24.78
CA HIS A 234 12.30 7.19 -25.99
C HIS A 234 11.53 8.51 -25.82
N SER A 235 10.85 8.72 -24.69
CA SER A 235 10.17 9.99 -24.40
C SER A 235 10.94 10.86 -23.41
N VAL A 236 10.59 12.15 -23.37
CA VAL A 236 11.11 13.08 -22.36
C VAL A 236 10.24 12.95 -21.13
N ASP A 237 10.88 12.82 -19.96
CA ASP A 237 10.23 12.71 -18.66
C ASP A 237 9.14 13.78 -18.48
N GLN A 238 7.89 13.32 -18.31
CA GLN A 238 6.75 14.17 -17.95
C GLN A 238 6.47 14.19 -16.44
N THR A 239 7.13 13.32 -15.68
CA THR A 239 7.01 13.20 -14.22
C THR A 239 8.38 13.20 -13.56
N GLN A 240 8.48 13.74 -12.35
CA GLN A 240 9.74 13.76 -11.58
C GLN A 240 9.88 12.57 -10.60
N MET A 241 8.76 11.92 -10.28
CA MET A 241 8.69 10.81 -9.34
C MET A 241 7.49 9.94 -9.70
N ALA A 242 7.69 8.63 -9.80
CA ALA A 242 6.61 7.69 -10.09
C ALA A 242 6.76 6.38 -9.33
N SER A 243 5.64 5.74 -9.03
CA SER A 243 5.61 4.35 -8.56
C SER A 243 5.07 3.46 -9.65
N TYR A 244 5.55 2.22 -9.70
CA TYR A 244 4.94 1.19 -10.53
C TYR A 244 3.90 0.39 -9.75
N ALA A 245 2.83 0.00 -10.43
CA ALA A 245 1.80 -0.84 -9.87
C ALA A 245 1.32 -1.93 -10.85
N MET A 246 0.87 -3.04 -10.26
CA MET A 246 0.05 -4.04 -10.93
C MET A 246 -1.41 -3.59 -10.89
N ASN A 247 -2.12 -3.67 -12.03
CA ASN A 247 -3.57 -3.55 -12.03
C ASN A 247 -4.21 -4.84 -11.48
N LEU A 248 -4.75 -4.78 -10.26
CA LEU A 248 -5.40 -5.91 -9.60
C LEU A 248 -6.91 -5.96 -9.83
N LYS A 249 -7.50 -4.94 -10.47
CA LYS A 249 -8.94 -4.88 -10.74
C LYS A 249 -9.49 -6.12 -11.47
N PRO A 250 -8.80 -6.76 -12.43
CA PRO A 250 -9.26 -8.00 -13.05
C PRO A 250 -9.53 -9.13 -12.06
N LEU A 251 -8.75 -9.24 -10.97
CA LEU A 251 -8.98 -10.23 -9.91
C LEU A 251 -10.26 -9.94 -9.13
N ILE A 252 -10.75 -8.71 -9.12
CA ILE A 252 -11.99 -8.33 -8.43
C ILE A 252 -13.19 -8.55 -9.36
N ASP A 253 -13.07 -8.19 -10.64
CA ASP A 253 -14.13 -8.35 -11.64
C ASP A 253 -14.46 -9.81 -11.95
N ASP A 254 -13.45 -10.69 -11.91
CA ASP A 254 -13.61 -12.13 -12.04
C ASP A 254 -13.18 -12.84 -10.74
N PRO A 255 -14.13 -13.12 -9.82
CA PRO A 255 -13.85 -13.84 -8.60
C PRO A 255 -13.34 -15.28 -8.80
N THR A 256 -13.47 -15.85 -10.00
CA THR A 256 -13.03 -17.21 -10.33
C THR A 256 -11.56 -17.29 -10.73
N MET A 257 -10.95 -16.15 -11.08
CA MET A 257 -9.55 -16.06 -11.46
C MET A 257 -8.64 -16.47 -10.30
N ASP A 258 -7.71 -17.39 -10.56
CA ASP A 258 -6.71 -17.80 -9.58
C ASP A 258 -5.64 -16.71 -9.41
N ILE A 259 -5.34 -16.38 -8.16
CA ILE A 259 -4.46 -15.26 -7.82
C ILE A 259 -2.99 -15.61 -8.15
N ALA A 260 -2.58 -16.87 -7.98
CA ALA A 260 -1.22 -17.29 -8.28
C ALA A 260 -1.00 -17.40 -9.80
N GLU A 261 -1.96 -17.96 -10.53
CA GLU A 261 -1.92 -18.01 -12.00
C GLU A 261 -1.90 -16.61 -12.62
N PHE A 262 -2.60 -15.65 -12.04
CA PHE A 262 -2.55 -14.25 -12.46
C PHE A 262 -1.12 -13.69 -12.44
N VAL A 263 -0.36 -13.91 -11.36
CA VAL A 263 1.03 -13.46 -11.24
C VAL A 263 1.97 -14.27 -12.16
N ASP A 264 1.80 -15.59 -12.20
CA ASP A 264 2.60 -16.50 -13.01
C ASP A 264 2.52 -16.16 -14.51
N ALA A 265 1.37 -15.67 -14.97
CA ALA A 265 1.19 -15.22 -16.33
C ALA A 265 2.12 -14.04 -16.70
N PHE A 266 2.32 -13.06 -15.81
CA PHE A 266 3.28 -11.97 -16.03
C PHE A 266 4.72 -12.48 -16.09
N VAL A 267 5.08 -13.41 -15.19
CA VAL A 267 6.44 -13.98 -15.15
C VAL A 267 6.75 -14.73 -16.45
N LYS A 268 5.81 -15.53 -16.95
CA LYS A 268 5.94 -16.23 -18.24
C LYS A 268 6.08 -15.25 -19.41
N ARG A 269 5.28 -14.18 -19.46
CA ARG A 269 5.40 -13.16 -20.50
C ARG A 269 6.73 -12.42 -20.45
N PHE A 270 7.20 -12.04 -19.27
CA PHE A 270 8.53 -11.45 -19.11
C PHE A 270 9.64 -12.40 -19.59
N GLN A 271 9.56 -13.69 -19.24
CA GLN A 271 10.50 -14.69 -19.74
C GLN A 271 10.50 -14.74 -21.27
N THR A 272 9.32 -14.74 -21.91
CA THR A 272 9.20 -14.74 -23.37
C THR A 272 9.77 -13.45 -23.98
N ASP A 273 9.42 -12.27 -23.46
CA ASP A 273 9.92 -10.97 -23.96
C ASP A 273 11.45 -10.92 -23.96
N VAL A 274 12.08 -11.29 -22.83
CA VAL A 274 13.54 -11.32 -22.71
C VAL A 274 14.17 -12.26 -23.73
N ARG A 275 13.63 -13.47 -23.90
CA ARG A 275 14.15 -14.45 -24.86
C ARG A 275 14.02 -13.96 -26.29
N SER A 276 12.84 -13.48 -26.68
CA SER A 276 12.58 -13.00 -28.04
C SER A 276 13.46 -11.80 -28.41
N ARG A 277 13.71 -10.86 -27.48
CA ARG A 277 14.63 -9.75 -27.72
C ARG A 277 16.05 -10.21 -28.02
N ILE A 278 16.54 -11.23 -27.31
CA ILE A 278 17.88 -11.80 -27.54
C ILE A 278 17.91 -12.56 -28.87
N GLU A 279 16.92 -13.41 -29.12
CA GLU A 279 16.81 -14.23 -30.35
C GLU A 279 16.78 -13.37 -31.62
N ASN A 280 16.23 -12.15 -31.56
CA ASN A 280 16.26 -11.20 -32.70
C ASN A 280 17.68 -10.82 -33.17
N PHE A 281 18.72 -11.07 -32.37
CA PHE A 281 20.11 -10.72 -32.68
C PHE A 281 21.06 -11.92 -32.72
N ILE A 282 20.54 -13.15 -32.56
CA ILE A 282 21.31 -14.39 -32.70
C ILE A 282 20.90 -15.03 -34.03
N VAL A 283 21.81 -14.96 -35.01
CA VAL A 283 21.67 -15.66 -36.31
C VAL A 283 21.76 -17.17 -36.12
#